data_AF-A0A2V5KS88-F1
#
_entry.id   AF-A0A2V5KS88-F1
#
_cell.length_a   1.000
_cell.length_b   1.000
_cell.length_c   1.000
_cell.angle_alpha   90.00
_cell.angle_beta   90.00
_cell.angle_gamma   90.00
#
_symmetry.space_group_name_H-M   'P 1'
#
loop_
_entity.id
_entity.type
_entity.pdbx_description
1 polymer ?
#
loop_
_entity_poly.entity_id
_entity_poly.type
_entity_poly.pdbx_seq_one_letter_code
_entity_poly.pdbx_strand_id
1 'polypeptide(L)' 'MRLALRAAISSLLCWLMFALAPQGLAQEYQGKQLVREELLADTDAVVPGKPFTVGLLLRMAPAWHTYWKFH' A
#
# COMPACT_ATOMS: atom_id res chain seq x y z
N MET A 1 -17.73 -1.96 -38.17
CA MET A 1 -17.77 -3.21 -37.39
C MET A 1 -16.41 -3.63 -36.80
N ARG A 2 -15.35 -3.82 -37.59
CA ARG A 2 -14.05 -4.33 -37.09
C ARG A 2 -13.35 -3.42 -36.06
N LEU A 3 -13.48 -2.09 -36.18
CA LEU A 3 -12.88 -1.13 -35.25
C LEU A 3 -13.57 -1.11 -33.87
N ALA A 4 -14.90 -1.16 -33.85
CA ALA A 4 -15.69 -1.24 -32.61
C ALA A 4 -15.45 -2.54 -31.85
N LEU A 5 -15.29 -3.66 -32.57
CA LEU A 5 -14.95 -4.95 -31.96
C LEU A 5 -13.56 -4.93 -31.30
N ARG A 6 -12.56 -4.32 -31.95
CA ARG A 6 -11.22 -4.14 -31.37
C ARG A 6 -11.26 -3.28 -30.11
N ALA A 7 -12.00 -2.18 -30.13
CA ALA A 7 -12.15 -1.31 -28.97
C ALA A 7 -12.86 -2.03 -27.81
N ALA A 8 -13.90 -2.83 -28.08
CA ALA A 8 -14.58 -3.63 -27.07
C ALA A 8 -13.66 -4.70 -26.47
N ILE A 9 -12.88 -5.39 -27.29
CA ILE A 9 -11.88 -6.38 -26.83
C ILE A 9 -10.81 -5.71 -25.96
N SER A 10 -10.27 -4.57 -26.40
CA SER A 10 -9.28 -3.82 -25.60
C SER A 10 -9.86 -3.35 -24.27
N SER A 11 -11.10 -2.87 -24.26
CA SER A 11 -11.77 -2.43 -23.04
C SER A 11 -12.02 -3.59 -22.07
N LEU A 12 -12.47 -4.74 -22.60
CA LEU A 12 -12.64 -5.96 -21.83
C LEU A 12 -11.29 -6.45 -21.27
N LEU A 13 -10.22 -6.39 -22.07
CA LEU A 13 -8.88 -6.77 -21.65
C LEU A 13 -8.36 -5.86 -20.52
N CYS A 14 -8.57 -4.55 -20.62
CA CYS A 14 -8.23 -3.60 -19.56
C CYS A 14 -8.99 -3.89 -18.26
N TRP A 15 -10.30 -4.19 -18.37
CA TRP A 15 -11.11 -4.59 -17.22
C TRP A 15 -10.63 -5.91 -16.62
N LEU A 16 -10.28 -6.88 -17.45
CA LEU A 16 -9.77 -8.18 -17.01
C LEU A 16 -8.43 -8.01 -16.28
N MET A 17 -7.53 -7.17 -16.78
CA MET A 17 -6.26 -6.86 -16.13
C MET A 17 -6.47 -6.18 -14.78
N PHE A 18 -7.43 -5.26 -14.67
CA PHE A 18 -7.75 -4.60 -13.40
C PHE A 18 -8.37 -5.58 -12.39
N ALA A 19 -9.24 -6.49 -12.86
CA ALA A 19 -9.90 -7.49 -12.02
C ALA A 19 -8.94 -8.59 -11.51
N LEU A 20 -7.93 -8.96 -12.29
CA LEU A 20 -6.93 -9.97 -11.92
C LEU A 20 -5.65 -9.37 -11.32
N ALA A 21 -5.53 -8.05 -11.25
CA ALA A 21 -4.37 -7.42 -10.63
C ALA A 21 -4.28 -7.86 -9.15
N PRO A 22 -3.11 -8.33 -8.67
CA PRO A 22 -2.94 -8.64 -7.27
C PRO A 22 -3.19 -7.36 -6.46
N GLN A 23 -4.28 -7.34 -5.70
CA GLN A 23 -4.65 -6.22 -4.86
C GLN A 23 -3.65 -6.14 -3.70
N GLY A 24 -2.68 -5.24 -3.79
CA GLY A 24 -2.00 -4.67 -2.63
C GLY A 24 -1.32 -5.62 -1.62
N LEU A 25 -0.85 -6.81 -2.01
CA LEU A 25 -0.12 -7.71 -1.09
C LEU A 25 1.35 -7.33 -0.88
N ALA A 26 1.73 -6.08 -1.15
CA ALA A 26 3.11 -5.63 -1.04
C ALA A 26 3.69 -5.78 0.40
N GLN A 27 2.83 -5.96 1.40
CA GLN A 27 3.20 -6.10 2.80
C GLN A 27 3.14 -7.54 3.33
N GLU A 28 2.69 -8.50 2.52
CA GLU A 28 2.63 -9.91 2.91
C GLU A 28 3.72 -10.71 2.21
N TYR A 29 4.51 -11.44 3.01
CA TYR A 29 5.49 -12.39 2.51
C TYR A 29 4.99 -13.79 2.81
N GLN A 30 4.80 -14.61 1.76
CA GLN A 30 4.29 -15.98 1.90
C GLN A 30 2.99 -16.07 2.72
N GLY A 31 2.09 -15.09 2.55
CA GLY A 31 0.82 -15.02 3.27
C GLY A 31 0.95 -14.64 4.76
N LYS A 32 2.09 -14.06 5.17
CA LYS A 32 2.29 -13.56 6.53
C LYS A 32 2.62 -12.08 6.51
N GLN A 33 1.98 -11.32 7.39
CA GLN A 33 2.41 -9.97 7.75
C GLN A 33 3.66 -10.07 8.64
N LEU A 34 4.80 -9.67 8.12
CA LEU A 34 6.09 -9.76 8.83
C LEU A 34 6.45 -8.49 9.59
N VAL A 35 5.99 -7.35 9.08
CA VAL A 35 6.13 -6.06 9.73
C VAL A 35 4.75 -5.45 9.75
N ARG A 36 4.29 -5.06 10.94
CA ARG A 36 3.11 -4.23 11.10
C ARG A 36 3.54 -2.82 11.42
N GLU A 37 3.18 -1.89 10.55
CA GLU A 37 3.39 -0.46 10.73
C GLU A 37 2.18 0.23 11.36
N GLU A 38 2.45 1.26 12.14
CA GLU A 38 1.45 2.13 12.75
C GLU A 38 2.02 3.55 12.85
N LEU A 39 1.22 4.56 12.48
CA LEU A 39 1.57 5.95 12.71
C LEU A 39 0.98 6.40 14.04
N LEU A 40 1.84 6.86 14.94
CA LEU A 40 1.46 7.37 16.24
C LEU A 40 1.69 8.87 16.29
N ALA A 41 0.66 9.63 16.62
CA ALA A 41 0.77 11.06 16.84
C ALA A 41 1.04 11.34 18.33
N ASP A 42 1.79 12.41 18.62
CA ASP A 42 1.97 12.94 19.99
C ASP A 42 0.79 13.78 20.48
N THR A 43 -0.32 13.77 19.73
CA THR A 43 -1.56 14.50 20.02
C THR A 43 -2.78 13.62 19.73
N ASP A 44 -3.86 13.84 20.49
CA ASP A 44 -5.14 13.15 20.29
C ASP A 44 -5.97 13.76 19.14
N ALA A 45 -5.62 14.96 18.69
CA ALA A 45 -6.32 15.65 17.60
C ALA A 45 -5.36 16.46 16.73
N VAL A 46 -5.56 16.39 15.41
CA VAL A 46 -4.87 17.23 14.44
C VAL A 46 -5.55 18.59 14.37
N VAL A 47 -4.79 19.66 14.64
CA VAL A 47 -5.31 21.04 14.66
C VAL A 47 -4.67 21.87 13.55
N PRO A 48 -5.46 22.54 12.69
CA PRO A 48 -4.92 23.39 11.63
C PRO A 48 -3.95 24.44 12.15
N GLY A 49 -2.81 24.59 11.48
CA GLY A 49 -1.77 25.57 11.82
C GLY A 49 -0.91 25.23 13.05
N LYS A 50 -1.15 24.10 13.72
CA LYS A 50 -0.32 23.63 14.84
C LYS A 50 0.58 22.46 14.39
N PRO A 51 1.91 22.56 14.55
CA PRO A 51 2.79 21.42 14.30
C PRO A 51 2.54 20.34 15.36
N PHE A 52 2.71 19.09 14.95
CA PHE A 52 2.69 17.91 15.82
C PHE A 52 3.67 16.88 15.28
N THR A 53 4.05 15.92 16.10
CA THR A 53 5.02 14.88 15.75
C THR A 53 4.29 13.60 15.40
N VAL A 54 4.77 12.90 14.38
CA VAL A 54 4.32 11.54 14.05
C VAL A 54 5.51 10.61 14.08
N GLY A 55 5.38 9.54 14.88
CA GLY A 55 6.30 8.42 14.91
C GLY A 55 5.81 7.27 14.04
N LEU A 56 6.72 6.60 13.35
CA LEU A 56 6.47 5.32 12.69
C LEU A 56 6.83 4.18 13.63
N LEU A 57 5.83 3.47 14.16
CA LEU A 57 6.03 2.26 14.96
C LEU A 57 6.04 1.04 14.03
N LEU A 58 7.11 0.26 14.08
CA LEU A 58 7.25 -0.98 13.33
C LEU A 58 7.34 -2.16 14.30
N ARG A 59 6.38 -3.08 14.22
CA ARG A 59 6.39 -4.35 14.97
C ARG A 59 6.83 -5.47 14.04
N MET A 60 8.03 -6.00 14.27
CA MET A 60 8.66 -7.00 13.41
C MET A 60 8.43 -8.41 13.94
N ALA A 61 8.21 -9.36 13.03
CA ALA A 61 8.31 -10.78 13.31
C ALA A 61 9.76 -11.15 13.70
N PRO A 62 9.98 -12.26 14.43
CA PRO A 62 11.33 -12.69 14.80
C PRO A 62 12.26 -12.80 13.58
N ALA A 63 13.50 -12.30 13.74
CA ALA A 63 14.55 -12.26 12.70
C ALA A 63 14.26 -11.36 11.47
N TRP A 64 13.21 -10.53 11.51
CA TRP A 64 12.97 -9.51 10.50
C TRP A 64 13.50 -8.16 10.96
N HIS A 65 14.14 -7.44 10.03
CA HIS A 65 14.77 -6.16 10.28
C HIS A 65 14.40 -5.17 9.18
N THR A 66 14.36 -3.89 9.52
CA THR A 66 14.21 -2.79 8.54
C THR A 66 15.54 -2.06 8.37
N TYR A 67 15.78 -1.53 7.19
CA TYR A 67 16.90 -0.63 6.91
C TYR A 67 16.37 0.79 6.77
N TRP A 68 17.03 1.73 7.43
CA TRP A 68 16.71 3.14 7.32
C TRP A 68 17.90 3.91 6.77
N LYS A 69 17.61 4.89 5.91
CA LYS A 69 18.60 5.87 5.46
C LYS A 69 18.03 7.27 5.62
N PHE A 70 18.72 8.08 6.42
CA PHE A 70 18.53 9.52 6.38
C PHE A 70 19.24 10.06 5.13
N HIS A 71 18.52 10.84 4.34
CA HIS A 71 19.03 11.57 3.18
C HIS A 71 19.10 13.05 3.47
#